data_AF-A0AAN8JIU4-F1
#
_entry.id   AF-A0AAN8JIU4-F1
#
_cell.length_a   1.000
_cell.length_b   1.000
_cell.length_c   1.000
_cell.angle_alpha   90.00
_cell.angle_beta   90.00
_cell.angle_gamma   90.00
#
_symmetry.space_group_name_H-M   'P 1'
#
loop_
_entity.id
_entity.type
_entity.pdbx_description
1 polymer ?
#
loop_
_entity_poly.entity_id
_entity_poly.type
_entity_poly.pdbx_seq_one_letter_code
_entity_poly.pdbx_strand_id
1 'polypeptide(L)'
;MDCYLGNCEKCGPELLKKKLNPLSTTCTLGHVEWYSWESKGKSQKGLFANSSSITTLLDKFYSEVVVLSKHLFNAYWQYRQFQAISKSPPVNSVVTVMDFGRNYTIEYQDESQSVFYSHKQVTVHPVVCYYRCLLDSCEEVVKEDLVYLSEDIKHDVHMVNHFENKTIDHLKTSNVPFDNILQYTDGCAGQYKSCTAFSYISTNQIPVQRNYFGSRHGKGPCDQVIAVVKSAISRAVKSRQVIVNTAGDIHKFLNQKYAEKEDDQHQHHNIKFFLVPSDQVCHNKEMNVQTIPGTQKVHSVKQFPENCDYILTRNLSCFCSNCLDNNFVNCINNEYVHPWKKARLHVASTNKCKVENKKNYLRGKTFNTSPEIHLEKNHLEKTNLINERKPFFSALLHQMALCKNYEELCSLCTSYLKEIQAYPIDPVANLDILEMKDGVIDKLALELIPDDFSENRFPVLIIGDGNCLPRCSSKFIFGNEENHVEMRSRIVIEMVLNKETLTDSVLLCRGLSVKEDLVKSYVMYSDEYKFGRRISKQVIEETFIKETMSVRKAGSFMGIWQLHALSNILKRSVISVYPKYGGFTVRKHLNRKILPTIEVSSSSKEPCYIFWTNIDGKAKNGAQTILFFSFQF
;
A
#
# COMPACT_ATOMS: atom_id res chain seq x y z
N MET A 1 -27.71 -24.28 8.63
CA MET A 1 -26.84 -24.64 7.48
C MET A 1 -27.36 -24.09 6.14
N ASP A 2 -28.65 -24.22 5.87
CA ASP A 2 -29.24 -24.19 4.52
C ASP A 2 -29.09 -22.87 3.75
N CYS A 3 -28.95 -21.74 4.47
CA CYS A 3 -28.85 -20.41 3.87
C CYS A 3 -27.64 -20.29 2.92
N TYR A 4 -26.44 -20.70 3.35
CA TYR A 4 -25.22 -20.53 2.54
C TYR A 4 -25.01 -21.67 1.52
N LEU A 5 -25.69 -22.82 1.71
CA LEU A 5 -25.74 -23.89 0.72
C LEU A 5 -26.74 -23.60 -0.41
N GLY A 6 -27.62 -22.62 -0.24
CA GLY A 6 -28.69 -22.29 -1.18
C GLY A 6 -30.00 -23.05 -0.97
N ASN A 7 -30.09 -23.89 0.06
CA ASN A 7 -31.24 -24.76 0.33
C ASN A 7 -32.33 -24.11 1.21
N CYS A 8 -32.09 -22.90 1.75
CA CYS A 8 -33.02 -22.27 2.69
C CYS A 8 -34.29 -21.78 2.00
N GLU A 9 -35.46 -22.24 2.45
CA GLU A 9 -36.77 -21.82 1.91
C GLU A 9 -37.06 -20.32 2.13
N LYS A 10 -36.45 -19.68 3.14
CA LYS A 10 -36.67 -18.28 3.52
C LYS A 10 -35.74 -17.27 2.84
N CYS A 11 -34.59 -17.70 2.29
CA CYS A 11 -33.62 -16.80 1.68
C CYS A 11 -32.76 -17.41 0.55
N GLY A 12 -33.04 -18.65 0.16
CA GLY A 12 -32.31 -19.36 -0.89
C GLY A 12 -32.71 -18.91 -2.31
N PRO A 13 -31.94 -19.33 -3.34
CA PRO A 13 -32.16 -18.92 -4.72
C PRO A 13 -33.52 -19.33 -5.30
N GLU A 14 -34.25 -20.27 -4.68
CA GLU A 14 -35.63 -20.60 -5.06
C GLU A 14 -36.61 -19.42 -4.89
N LEU A 15 -36.39 -18.52 -3.94
CA LEU A 15 -37.19 -17.28 -3.86
C LEU A 15 -36.84 -16.29 -4.96
N LEU A 16 -35.58 -16.27 -5.39
CA LEU A 16 -35.12 -15.46 -6.52
C LEU A 16 -35.70 -16.00 -7.84
N LYS A 17 -35.71 -17.32 -8.01
CA LYS A 17 -36.42 -18.02 -9.10
C LYS A 17 -37.91 -17.65 -9.12
N LYS A 18 -38.64 -17.81 -8.01
CA LYS A 18 -40.06 -17.45 -7.94
C LYS A 18 -40.33 -15.99 -8.33
N LYS A 19 -39.44 -15.05 -7.99
CA LYS A 19 -39.56 -13.63 -8.38
C LYS A 19 -39.22 -13.34 -9.85
N LEU A 20 -38.26 -14.05 -10.44
CA LEU A 20 -37.77 -13.77 -11.78
C LEU A 20 -38.38 -14.66 -12.87
N ASN A 21 -38.93 -15.83 -12.52
CA ASN A 21 -39.62 -16.74 -13.45
C ASN A 21 -40.74 -16.08 -14.28
N PRO A 22 -41.54 -15.10 -13.80
CA PRO A 22 -42.49 -14.40 -14.66
C PRO A 22 -41.86 -13.78 -15.92
N LEU A 23 -40.57 -13.39 -15.87
CA LEU A 23 -39.85 -12.85 -17.01
C LEU A 23 -39.68 -13.86 -18.15
N SER A 24 -39.64 -15.17 -17.88
CA SER A 24 -39.57 -16.18 -18.96
C SER A 24 -40.90 -16.33 -19.72
N THR A 25 -42.00 -15.78 -19.19
CA THR A 25 -43.32 -15.76 -19.84
C THR A 25 -43.76 -14.38 -20.33
N THR A 26 -43.27 -13.30 -19.72
CA THR A 26 -43.63 -11.92 -20.10
C THR A 26 -42.63 -11.23 -21.03
N CYS A 27 -41.41 -11.75 -21.16
CA CYS A 27 -40.44 -11.22 -22.11
C CYS A 27 -40.81 -11.61 -23.54
N THR A 28 -41.20 -10.62 -24.35
CA THR A 28 -41.52 -10.79 -25.78
C THR A 28 -40.29 -10.74 -26.68
N LEU A 29 -39.10 -10.49 -26.13
CA LEU A 29 -37.84 -10.49 -26.86
C LEU A 29 -37.41 -11.94 -27.13
N GLY A 30 -37.28 -12.32 -28.41
CA GLY A 30 -36.83 -13.66 -28.77
C GLY A 30 -35.41 -13.99 -28.28
N HIS A 31 -34.55 -12.96 -28.16
CA HIS A 31 -33.21 -13.05 -27.58
C HIS A 31 -32.92 -11.82 -26.71
N VAL A 32 -32.10 -12.00 -25.68
CA VAL A 32 -31.54 -10.95 -24.84
C VAL A 32 -30.02 -10.97 -24.91
N GLU A 33 -29.41 -9.79 -24.93
CA GLU A 33 -27.95 -9.64 -24.90
C GLU A 33 -27.45 -9.45 -23.47
N TRP A 34 -26.37 -10.14 -23.12
CA TRP A 34 -25.79 -10.12 -21.79
C TRP A 34 -24.30 -10.44 -21.83
N TYR A 35 -23.57 -10.03 -20.79
CA TYR A 35 -22.13 -10.23 -20.69
C TYR A 35 -21.80 -11.22 -19.58
N SER A 36 -20.79 -12.08 -19.78
CA SER A 36 -20.28 -12.91 -18.69
C SER A 36 -18.80 -13.25 -18.82
N TRP A 37 -18.19 -13.60 -17.69
CA TRP A 37 -16.79 -13.99 -17.61
C TRP A 37 -16.63 -15.47 -17.98
N GLU A 38 -16.06 -15.73 -19.15
CA GLU A 38 -15.86 -17.10 -19.66
C GLU A 38 -14.38 -17.38 -19.91
N SER A 39 -14.03 -18.65 -20.09
CA SER A 39 -12.68 -19.12 -20.41
C SER A 39 -12.72 -19.90 -21.73
N LYS A 40 -12.34 -19.25 -22.83
CA LYS A 40 -12.22 -19.90 -24.15
C LYS A 40 -10.80 -20.46 -24.28
N GLY A 41 -10.69 -21.79 -24.24
CA GLY A 41 -9.40 -22.49 -24.20
C GLY A 41 -8.62 -22.30 -22.89
N LYS A 42 -7.33 -22.65 -22.92
CA LYS A 42 -6.45 -22.66 -21.73
C LYS A 42 -5.98 -21.26 -21.28
N SER A 43 -6.10 -20.24 -22.13
CA SER A 43 -5.43 -18.94 -21.95
C SER A 43 -6.32 -17.71 -22.10
N GLN A 44 -7.51 -17.79 -22.72
CA GLN A 44 -8.36 -16.61 -22.96
C GLN A 44 -9.52 -16.55 -21.95
N LYS A 45 -9.29 -15.87 -20.82
CA LYS A 45 -10.35 -15.45 -19.90
C LYS A 45 -10.74 -14.01 -20.19
N GLY A 46 -12.03 -13.75 -20.37
CA GLY A 46 -12.52 -12.43 -20.76
C GLY A 46 -14.01 -12.25 -20.46
N LEU A 47 -14.45 -11.01 -20.56
CA LEU A 47 -15.88 -10.68 -20.58
C LEU A 47 -16.36 -10.85 -22.03
N PHE A 48 -17.27 -11.78 -22.26
CA PHE A 48 -17.83 -12.05 -23.59
C PHE A 48 -19.29 -11.62 -23.65
N ALA A 49 -19.66 -10.99 -24.76
CA ALA A 49 -21.05 -10.77 -25.12
C ALA A 49 -21.68 -12.10 -25.57
N ASN A 50 -22.85 -12.38 -25.04
CA ASN A 50 -23.69 -13.53 -25.36
C ASN A 50 -25.08 -13.03 -25.76
N SER A 51 -25.73 -13.75 -26.68
CA SER A 51 -27.13 -13.53 -27.04
C SER A 51 -27.87 -14.87 -26.96
N SER A 52 -28.94 -14.92 -26.16
CA SER A 52 -29.69 -16.15 -25.88
C SER A 52 -31.13 -15.84 -25.51
N SER A 53 -31.98 -16.86 -25.34
CA SER A 53 -33.28 -16.66 -24.69
C SER A 53 -33.11 -16.18 -23.23
N ILE A 54 -34.15 -15.52 -22.71
CA ILE A 54 -34.20 -15.06 -21.31
C ILE A 54 -34.09 -16.24 -20.32
N THR A 55 -34.66 -17.41 -20.65
CA THR A 55 -34.58 -18.62 -19.82
C THR A 55 -33.14 -19.08 -19.64
N THR A 56 -32.34 -19.11 -20.72
CA THR A 56 -30.92 -19.49 -20.66
C THR A 56 -30.09 -18.55 -19.79
N LEU A 57 -30.37 -17.24 -19.83
CA LEU A 57 -29.75 -16.24 -18.96
C LEU A 57 -30.12 -16.49 -17.49
N LEU A 58 -31.41 -16.70 -17.20
CA LEU A 58 -31.90 -16.96 -15.85
C LEU A 58 -31.28 -18.24 -15.27
N ASP A 59 -31.25 -19.34 -16.03
CA ASP A 59 -30.65 -20.61 -15.59
C ASP A 59 -29.16 -20.46 -15.24
N LYS A 60 -28.38 -19.77 -16.09
CA LYS A 60 -26.96 -19.47 -15.80
C LYS A 60 -26.84 -18.63 -14.53
N PHE A 61 -27.61 -17.55 -14.42
CA PHE A 61 -27.60 -16.66 -13.26
C PHE A 61 -27.93 -17.40 -11.96
N TYR A 62 -28.98 -18.23 -11.92
CA TYR A 62 -29.31 -19.02 -10.73
C TYR A 62 -28.18 -19.98 -10.33
N SER A 63 -27.53 -20.62 -11.31
CA SER A 63 -26.40 -21.52 -11.05
C SER A 63 -25.21 -20.79 -10.42
N GLU A 64 -24.92 -19.56 -10.86
CA GLU A 64 -23.84 -18.73 -10.31
C GLU A 64 -24.18 -18.19 -8.91
N VAL A 65 -25.45 -17.84 -8.63
CA VAL A 65 -25.90 -17.35 -7.31
C VAL A 65 -25.77 -18.43 -6.21
N VAL A 66 -26.05 -19.71 -6.53
CA VAL A 66 -25.82 -20.83 -5.60
C VAL A 66 -24.34 -20.95 -5.24
N VAL A 67 -23.45 -20.88 -6.24
CA VAL A 67 -21.99 -20.95 -6.06
C VAL A 67 -21.47 -19.74 -5.27
N LEU A 68 -21.99 -18.54 -5.57
CA LEU A 68 -21.61 -17.29 -4.90
C LEU A 68 -21.93 -17.31 -3.40
N SER A 69 -23.10 -17.81 -3.01
CA SER A 69 -23.51 -17.90 -1.59
C SER A 69 -22.50 -18.69 -0.75
N LYS A 70 -22.06 -19.84 -1.26
CA LYS A 70 -21.06 -20.70 -0.63
C LYS A 70 -19.66 -20.08 -0.67
N HIS A 71 -19.31 -19.40 -1.76
CA HIS A 71 -18.03 -18.69 -1.90
C HIS A 71 -17.89 -17.57 -0.86
N LEU A 72 -18.91 -16.72 -0.74
CA LEU A 72 -18.99 -15.64 0.25
C LEU A 72 -18.89 -16.17 1.69
N PHE A 73 -19.61 -17.24 2.01
CA PHE A 73 -19.52 -17.88 3.32
C PHE A 73 -18.10 -18.38 3.63
N ASN A 74 -17.49 -19.12 2.70
CA ASN A 74 -16.12 -19.63 2.89
C ASN A 74 -15.12 -18.48 3.08
N ALA A 75 -15.24 -17.41 2.29
CA ALA A 75 -14.37 -16.25 2.37
C ALA A 75 -14.50 -15.49 3.70
N TYR A 76 -15.74 -15.18 4.09
CA TYR A 76 -16.05 -14.55 5.38
C TYR A 76 -15.56 -15.42 6.55
N TRP A 77 -15.82 -16.73 6.49
CA TRP A 77 -15.39 -17.68 7.51
C TRP A 77 -13.86 -17.69 7.65
N GLN A 78 -13.12 -17.82 6.54
CA GLN A 78 -11.66 -17.86 6.57
C GLN A 78 -11.05 -16.55 7.08
N TYR A 79 -11.59 -15.42 6.65
CA TYR A 79 -11.16 -14.11 7.14
C TYR A 79 -11.46 -13.92 8.64
N ARG A 80 -12.63 -14.36 9.12
CA ARG A 80 -12.97 -14.35 10.55
C ARG A 80 -12.04 -15.23 11.38
N GLN A 81 -11.69 -16.43 10.90
CA GLN A 81 -10.73 -17.31 11.57
C GLN A 81 -9.33 -16.68 11.64
N PHE A 82 -8.86 -16.07 10.55
CA PHE A 82 -7.62 -15.31 10.53
C PHE A 82 -7.65 -14.13 11.52
N GLN A 83 -8.70 -13.32 11.52
CA GLN A 83 -8.84 -12.17 12.43
C GLN A 83 -8.87 -12.56 13.91
N ALA A 84 -9.45 -13.71 14.24
CA ALA A 84 -9.45 -14.22 15.62
C ALA A 84 -8.03 -14.63 16.03
N ILE A 85 -7.37 -15.47 15.23
CA ILE A 85 -6.09 -16.09 15.62
C ILE A 85 -4.91 -15.10 15.55
N SER A 86 -4.94 -14.11 14.66
CA SER A 86 -3.92 -13.04 14.62
C SER A 86 -4.06 -12.01 15.74
N LYS A 87 -5.26 -11.82 16.31
CA LYS A 87 -5.48 -10.97 17.50
C LYS A 87 -5.22 -11.67 18.82
N SER A 88 -5.24 -13.00 18.84
CA SER A 88 -4.88 -13.80 20.01
C SER A 88 -4.19 -15.08 19.54
N PRO A 89 -2.88 -14.99 19.20
CA PRO A 89 -2.09 -16.17 18.88
C PRO A 89 -2.10 -17.16 20.06
N PRO A 90 -2.16 -18.48 19.80
CA PRO A 90 -1.97 -19.47 20.84
C PRO A 90 -0.59 -19.33 21.51
N VAL A 91 -0.45 -19.88 22.71
CA VAL A 91 0.86 -20.00 23.38
C VAL A 91 1.77 -20.85 22.49
N ASN A 92 3.04 -20.45 22.35
CA ASN A 92 4.05 -21.08 21.49
C ASN A 92 3.59 -21.27 20.02
N SER A 93 2.83 -20.33 19.48
CA SER A 93 2.42 -20.31 18.06
C SER A 93 2.73 -18.98 17.41
N VAL A 94 3.29 -19.02 16.19
CA VAL A 94 3.35 -17.85 15.30
C VAL A 94 2.26 -17.97 14.24
N VAL A 95 1.45 -16.93 14.08
CA VAL A 95 0.53 -16.79 12.95
C VAL A 95 1.23 -15.97 11.87
N THR A 96 1.37 -16.50 10.65
CA THR A 96 2.02 -15.77 9.55
C THR A 96 1.06 -15.53 8.39
N VAL A 97 1.03 -14.33 7.82
CA VAL A 97 0.38 -14.06 6.53
C VAL A 97 1.43 -13.82 5.47
N MET A 98 1.27 -14.42 4.29
CA MET A 98 2.18 -14.22 3.16
C MET A 98 1.41 -14.07 1.85
N ASP A 99 1.87 -13.16 0.99
CA ASP A 99 1.29 -12.91 -0.32
C ASP A 99 2.34 -12.29 -1.27
N PHE A 100 2.16 -12.45 -2.58
CA PHE A 100 2.99 -11.76 -3.57
C PHE A 100 2.38 -10.41 -3.94
N GLY A 101 3.12 -9.34 -3.70
CA GLY A 101 2.84 -8.08 -4.37
C GLY A 101 3.14 -8.19 -5.87
N ARG A 102 2.53 -7.31 -6.67
CA ARG A 102 3.09 -6.96 -7.99
C ARG A 102 4.57 -6.61 -7.79
N ASN A 103 5.46 -6.95 -8.70
CA ASN A 103 6.87 -6.50 -8.64
C ASN A 103 6.98 -4.97 -8.52
N TYR A 104 8.02 -4.50 -7.86
CA TYR A 104 8.44 -3.11 -7.97
C TYR A 104 9.17 -2.93 -9.31
N THR A 105 8.65 -2.04 -10.16
CA THR A 105 9.35 -1.61 -11.38
C THR A 105 10.37 -0.55 -10.96
N ILE A 106 11.63 -0.71 -11.34
CA ILE A 106 12.62 0.35 -11.16
C ILE A 106 12.36 1.43 -12.22
N GLU A 107 11.94 2.59 -11.74
CA GLU A 107 11.68 3.80 -12.52
C GLU A 107 12.76 4.84 -12.17
N TYR A 108 13.24 5.59 -13.16
CA TYR A 108 14.09 6.77 -12.94
C TYR A 108 13.26 8.05 -13.07
N GLN A 109 13.71 9.13 -12.43
CA GLN A 109 13.19 10.45 -12.78
C GLN A 109 13.87 10.90 -14.08
N ASP A 110 13.07 11.43 -15.01
CA ASP A 110 13.52 11.93 -16.32
C ASP A 110 14.05 10.83 -17.28
N GLU A 111 13.38 9.66 -17.31
CA GLU A 111 13.70 8.57 -18.25
C GLU A 111 13.58 8.97 -19.73
N SER A 112 14.59 8.62 -20.52
CA SER A 112 14.46 8.61 -21.98
C SER A 112 13.51 7.48 -22.41
N GLN A 113 12.67 7.75 -23.42
CA GLN A 113 11.60 6.85 -23.92
C GLN A 113 12.06 5.41 -24.25
N SER A 114 13.35 5.19 -24.53
CA SER A 114 13.96 3.88 -24.73
C SER A 114 14.04 3.00 -23.47
N VAL A 115 14.20 3.59 -22.28
CA VAL A 115 14.36 2.87 -21.00
C VAL A 115 13.05 2.18 -20.59
N PHE A 116 11.92 2.78 -20.91
CA PHE A 116 10.55 2.30 -20.63
C PHE A 116 10.28 0.84 -21.03
N TYR A 117 10.98 0.32 -22.05
CA TYR A 117 10.82 -1.06 -22.52
C TYR A 117 11.71 -2.09 -21.80
N SER A 118 12.56 -1.67 -20.86
CA SER A 118 13.63 -2.48 -20.28
C SER A 118 13.76 -2.40 -18.74
N HIS A 119 12.75 -1.84 -18.05
CA HIS A 119 12.77 -1.70 -16.60
C HIS A 119 13.11 -3.01 -15.88
N LYS A 120 14.12 -2.96 -15.02
CA LYS A 120 14.37 -4.01 -14.03
C LYS A 120 13.19 -4.11 -13.07
N GLN A 121 12.93 -5.32 -12.60
CA GLN A 121 11.89 -5.59 -11.62
C GLN A 121 12.48 -6.24 -10.38
N VAL A 122 11.98 -5.83 -9.21
CA VAL A 122 12.32 -6.40 -7.91
C VAL A 122 11.07 -7.02 -7.31
N THR A 123 11.14 -8.29 -6.95
CA THR A 123 10.10 -8.98 -6.18
C THR A 123 10.09 -8.42 -4.77
N VAL A 124 8.89 -8.05 -4.29
CA VAL A 124 8.63 -7.60 -2.93
C VAL A 124 7.62 -8.57 -2.31
N HIS A 125 8.08 -9.38 -1.37
CA HIS A 125 7.28 -10.42 -0.71
C HIS A 125 7.27 -10.22 0.81
N PRO A 126 6.16 -9.76 1.40
CA PRO A 126 6.02 -9.67 2.85
C PRO A 126 5.55 -11.00 3.47
N VAL A 127 6.17 -11.38 4.58
CA VAL A 127 5.66 -12.33 5.57
C VAL A 127 5.36 -11.56 6.86
N VAL A 128 4.07 -11.35 7.14
CA VAL A 128 3.59 -10.64 8.33
C VAL A 128 3.37 -11.66 9.45
N CYS A 129 4.18 -11.59 10.50
CA CYS A 129 4.11 -12.47 11.65
C CYS A 129 3.30 -11.83 12.80
N TYR A 130 2.55 -12.65 13.53
CA TYR A 130 1.85 -12.28 14.76
C TYR A 130 2.17 -13.32 15.84
N TYR A 131 2.69 -12.85 16.97
CA TYR A 131 3.04 -13.67 18.14
C TYR A 131 2.84 -12.87 19.44
N ARG A 132 2.80 -13.55 20.58
CA ARG A 132 2.67 -12.88 21.89
C ARG A 132 3.93 -12.10 22.23
N CYS A 133 3.81 -11.00 22.95
CA CYS A 133 4.97 -10.24 23.40
C CYS A 133 5.94 -11.11 24.23
N LEU A 134 7.24 -10.86 24.09
CA LEU A 134 8.31 -11.61 24.77
C LEU A 134 8.52 -11.18 26.23
N LEU A 135 7.84 -10.12 26.69
CA LEU A 135 7.82 -9.73 28.09
C LEU A 135 6.59 -10.34 28.75
N ASP A 136 6.79 -11.23 29.74
CA ASP A 136 5.71 -11.92 30.47
C ASP A 136 4.68 -10.97 31.11
N SER A 137 5.08 -9.72 31.40
CA SER A 137 4.20 -8.68 31.94
C SER A 137 3.31 -8.00 30.89
N CYS A 138 3.31 -8.45 29.63
CA CYS A 138 2.56 -7.83 28.54
C CYS A 138 1.74 -8.85 27.72
N GLU A 139 0.42 -8.65 27.70
CA GLU A 139 -0.52 -9.51 26.99
C GLU A 139 -0.74 -9.10 25.50
N GLU A 140 -0.06 -8.05 25.04
CA GLU A 140 -0.21 -7.53 23.68
C GLU A 140 0.42 -8.47 22.61
N VAL A 141 -0.08 -8.34 21.39
CA VAL A 141 0.43 -9.10 20.23
C VAL A 141 1.48 -8.27 19.48
N VAL A 142 2.66 -8.84 19.29
CA VAL A 142 3.67 -8.31 18.38
C VAL A 142 3.29 -8.63 16.95
N LYS A 143 3.25 -7.60 16.10
CA LYS A 143 3.23 -7.72 14.64
C LYS A 143 4.65 -7.49 14.11
N GLU A 144 5.19 -8.40 13.33
CA GLU A 144 6.51 -8.23 12.69
C GLU A 144 6.40 -8.41 11.17
N ASP A 145 6.69 -7.35 10.42
CA ASP A 145 6.66 -7.34 8.96
C ASP A 145 8.04 -7.72 8.40
N LEU A 146 8.20 -8.96 7.95
CA LEU A 146 9.43 -9.43 7.30
C LEU A 146 9.30 -9.23 5.79
N VAL A 147 10.11 -8.37 5.19
CA VAL A 147 10.00 -8.01 3.76
C VAL A 147 11.19 -8.54 2.98
N TYR A 148 10.93 -9.54 2.14
CA TYR A 148 11.92 -10.13 1.24
C TYR A 148 11.99 -9.36 -0.08
N LEU A 149 13.21 -9.04 -0.50
CA LEU A 149 13.55 -8.30 -1.70
C LEU A 149 14.47 -9.16 -2.57
N SER A 150 14.08 -9.40 -3.83
CA SER A 150 14.85 -10.25 -4.75
C SER A 150 14.77 -9.77 -6.19
N GLU A 151 15.82 -10.03 -6.96
CA GLU A 151 15.82 -9.84 -8.43
C GLU A 151 15.34 -11.09 -9.17
N ASP A 152 15.10 -12.21 -8.46
CA ASP A 152 14.33 -13.33 -9.01
C ASP A 152 12.84 -12.95 -9.10
N ILE A 153 12.24 -13.26 -10.24
CA ILE A 153 10.86 -12.92 -10.60
C ILE A 153 10.02 -14.14 -10.99
N LYS A 154 10.50 -15.37 -10.71
CA LYS A 154 9.78 -16.61 -11.05
C LYS A 154 8.52 -16.83 -10.21
N HIS A 155 8.51 -16.32 -8.97
CA HIS A 155 7.38 -16.42 -8.02
C HIS A 155 6.81 -17.83 -7.90
N ASP A 156 7.67 -18.83 -7.72
CA ASP A 156 7.27 -20.22 -7.61
C ASP A 156 7.27 -20.73 -6.15
N VAL A 157 6.87 -21.98 -5.98
CA VAL A 157 6.84 -22.67 -4.68
C VAL A 157 8.22 -22.73 -4.01
N HIS A 158 9.31 -22.79 -4.79
CA HIS A 158 10.68 -22.89 -4.25
C HIS A 158 11.10 -21.57 -3.62
N MET A 159 10.75 -20.45 -4.26
CA MET A 159 10.92 -19.10 -3.74
C MET A 159 10.12 -18.89 -2.46
N VAL A 160 8.84 -19.32 -2.43
CA VAL A 160 8.01 -19.28 -1.21
C VAL A 160 8.68 -20.05 -0.07
N ASN A 161 9.01 -21.33 -0.27
CA ASN A 161 9.64 -22.14 0.78
C ASN A 161 10.97 -21.54 1.28
N HIS A 162 11.74 -20.88 0.40
CA HIS A 162 12.97 -20.19 0.78
C HIS A 162 12.71 -19.01 1.73
N PHE A 163 11.68 -18.20 1.48
CA PHE A 163 11.24 -17.13 2.38
C PHE A 163 10.65 -17.66 3.69
N GLU A 164 9.93 -18.78 3.65
CA GLU A 164 9.42 -19.46 4.85
C GLU A 164 10.55 -19.94 5.76
N ASN A 165 11.59 -20.55 5.20
CA ASN A 165 12.77 -20.97 5.95
C ASN A 165 13.52 -19.76 6.56
N LYS A 166 13.77 -18.69 5.79
CA LYS A 166 14.37 -17.46 6.34
C LYS A 166 13.52 -16.81 7.43
N THR A 167 12.18 -16.91 7.35
CA THR A 167 11.27 -16.44 8.41
C THR A 167 11.48 -17.26 9.69
N ILE A 168 11.54 -18.58 9.58
CA ILE A 168 11.78 -19.49 10.71
C ILE A 168 13.14 -19.21 11.36
N ASP A 169 14.20 -19.06 10.57
CA ASP A 169 15.55 -18.79 11.07
C ASP A 169 15.63 -17.42 11.78
N HIS A 170 14.95 -16.41 11.24
CA HIS A 170 14.83 -15.09 11.86
C HIS A 170 14.10 -15.14 13.21
N LEU A 171 12.95 -15.82 13.28
CA LEU A 171 12.16 -15.94 14.52
C LEU A 171 12.93 -16.69 15.61
N LYS A 172 13.65 -17.76 15.24
CA LYS A 172 14.57 -18.49 16.14
C LYS A 172 15.70 -17.59 16.65
N THR A 173 16.37 -16.87 15.75
CA THR A 173 17.48 -15.96 16.09
C THR A 173 17.02 -14.80 16.97
N SER A 174 15.76 -14.38 16.82
CA SER A 174 15.10 -13.37 17.65
C SER A 174 14.54 -13.93 18.97
N ASN A 175 14.82 -15.20 19.32
CA ASN A 175 14.35 -15.90 20.51
C ASN A 175 12.81 -15.90 20.70
N VAL A 176 12.04 -15.86 19.61
CA VAL A 176 10.58 -16.01 19.67
C VAL A 176 10.25 -17.47 20.03
N PRO A 177 9.46 -17.75 21.09
CA PRO A 177 9.09 -19.11 21.45
C PRO A 177 7.95 -19.62 20.57
N PHE A 178 8.18 -20.70 19.81
CA PHE A 178 7.12 -21.37 19.03
C PHE A 178 7.39 -22.84 18.74
N ASP A 179 6.33 -23.64 18.90
CA ASP A 179 6.28 -25.08 18.62
C ASP A 179 5.56 -25.38 17.30
N ASN A 180 4.81 -24.41 16.74
CA ASN A 180 4.10 -24.55 15.47
C ASN A 180 3.89 -23.20 14.76
N ILE A 181 3.51 -23.28 13.47
CA ILE A 181 3.22 -22.10 12.64
C ILE A 181 1.83 -22.23 11.99
N LEU A 182 0.99 -21.23 12.21
CA LEU A 182 -0.35 -21.10 11.64
C LEU A 182 -0.32 -20.11 10.46
N GLN A 183 -0.09 -20.65 9.26
CA GLN A 183 0.12 -19.84 8.06
C GLN A 183 -1.21 -19.49 7.38
N TYR A 184 -1.29 -18.31 6.78
CA TYR A 184 -2.40 -17.81 6.00
C TYR A 184 -1.91 -17.22 4.68
N THR A 185 -2.54 -17.57 3.57
CA THR A 185 -2.14 -17.10 2.24
C THR A 185 -3.28 -17.25 1.21
N ASP A 186 -3.04 -16.79 -0.01
CA ASP A 186 -3.94 -16.90 -1.15
C ASP A 186 -3.97 -18.34 -1.72
N GLY A 187 -4.90 -18.59 -2.64
CA GLY A 187 -5.10 -19.92 -3.25
C GLY A 187 -4.18 -20.23 -4.44
N CYS A 188 -3.15 -19.44 -4.72
CA CYS A 188 -2.37 -19.54 -5.96
C CYS A 188 -1.66 -20.90 -6.09
N ALA A 189 -1.97 -21.61 -7.18
CA ALA A 189 -1.44 -22.95 -7.42
C ALA A 189 0.07 -22.94 -7.75
N GLY A 190 0.59 -21.88 -8.37
CA GLY A 190 2.03 -21.77 -8.69
C GLY A 190 2.92 -21.50 -7.48
N GLN A 191 2.32 -21.07 -6.35
CA GLN A 191 3.03 -20.50 -5.20
C GLN A 191 2.73 -21.27 -3.91
N TYR A 192 1.46 -21.35 -3.52
CA TYR A 192 1.08 -21.75 -2.16
C TYR A 192 0.21 -23.02 -2.08
N LYS A 193 -0.48 -23.38 -3.17
CA LYS A 193 -1.58 -24.38 -3.15
C LYS A 193 -1.44 -25.46 -4.24
N SER A 194 -0.34 -26.21 -4.19
CA SER A 194 0.00 -27.33 -5.07
C SER A 194 0.60 -28.51 -4.30
N CYS A 195 0.78 -29.65 -4.97
CA CYS A 195 1.46 -30.82 -4.39
C CYS A 195 2.90 -30.50 -3.93
N THR A 196 3.65 -29.73 -4.71
CA THR A 196 4.98 -29.23 -4.32
C THR A 196 4.91 -28.42 -3.02
N ALA A 197 3.95 -27.49 -2.92
CA ALA A 197 3.77 -26.66 -1.73
C ALA A 197 3.36 -27.49 -0.49
N PHE A 198 2.52 -28.50 -0.70
CA PHE A 198 2.14 -29.46 0.34
C PHE A 198 3.31 -30.35 0.78
N SER A 199 4.28 -30.62 -0.11
CA SER A 199 5.44 -31.45 0.24
C SER A 199 6.33 -30.73 1.23
N TYR A 200 6.60 -29.44 1.01
CA TYR A 200 7.29 -28.60 1.98
C TYR A 200 6.57 -28.53 3.33
N ILE A 201 5.22 -28.48 3.38
CA ILE A 201 4.46 -28.59 4.64
C ILE A 201 4.67 -29.95 5.30
N SER A 202 4.63 -31.05 4.53
CA SER A 202 4.76 -32.42 5.08
C SER A 202 6.16 -32.75 5.61
N THR A 203 7.20 -32.10 5.08
CA THR A 203 8.61 -32.32 5.45
C THR A 203 9.20 -31.16 6.25
N ASN A 204 8.40 -30.20 6.73
CA ASN A 204 8.91 -29.12 7.56
C ASN A 204 9.37 -29.67 8.92
N GLN A 205 10.46 -29.11 9.46
CA GLN A 205 10.97 -29.44 10.79
C GLN A 205 10.04 -28.94 11.90
N ILE A 206 9.30 -27.86 11.64
CA ILE A 206 8.33 -27.28 12.56
C ILE A 206 6.92 -27.58 12.04
N PRO A 207 5.99 -28.06 12.88
CA PRO A 207 4.60 -28.29 12.50
C PRO A 207 3.95 -27.05 11.86
N VAL A 208 3.60 -27.17 10.58
CA VAL A 208 2.90 -26.13 9.81
C VAL A 208 1.45 -26.53 9.56
N GLN A 209 0.52 -25.61 9.87
CA GLN A 209 -0.84 -25.61 9.33
C GLN A 209 -1.01 -24.40 8.41
N ARG A 210 -1.12 -24.65 7.10
CA ARG A 210 -1.40 -23.63 6.08
C ARG A 210 -2.89 -23.52 5.79
N ASN A 211 -3.39 -22.30 5.87
CA ASN A 211 -4.79 -21.94 5.72
C ASN A 211 -4.93 -20.99 4.54
N TYR A 212 -6.05 -21.08 3.83
CA TYR A 212 -6.26 -20.36 2.58
C TYR A 212 -7.45 -19.41 2.69
N PHE A 213 -7.23 -18.14 2.32
CA PHE A 213 -8.32 -17.18 2.16
C PHE A 213 -9.28 -17.60 1.05
N GLY A 214 -10.51 -17.06 1.08
CA GLY A 214 -11.42 -17.18 -0.05
C GLY A 214 -10.87 -16.40 -1.24
N SER A 215 -10.76 -17.04 -2.41
CA SER A 215 -10.23 -16.40 -3.62
C SER A 215 -10.92 -15.07 -3.92
N ARG A 216 -10.16 -14.05 -4.34
CA ARG A 216 -10.68 -12.71 -4.71
C ARG A 216 -11.36 -11.91 -3.58
N HIS A 217 -11.22 -12.31 -2.32
CA HIS A 217 -11.84 -11.60 -1.19
C HIS A 217 -10.83 -10.86 -0.31
N GLY A 218 -10.87 -9.53 -0.42
CA GLY A 218 -10.20 -8.61 0.49
C GLY A 218 -8.76 -8.27 0.11
N LYS A 219 -8.28 -7.16 0.69
CA LYS A 219 -6.84 -6.88 0.83
C LYS A 219 -6.39 -7.35 2.20
N GLY A 220 -5.20 -7.94 2.29
CA GLY A 220 -4.62 -8.45 3.53
C GLY A 220 -3.62 -7.49 4.18
N PRO A 221 -3.03 -7.88 5.34
CA PRO A 221 -1.88 -7.18 5.93
C PRO A 221 -0.71 -7.04 4.94
N CYS A 222 -0.46 -8.07 4.13
CA CYS A 222 0.59 -8.06 3.09
C CYS A 222 0.42 -6.90 2.10
N ASP A 223 -0.79 -6.66 1.56
CA ASP A 223 -1.07 -5.52 0.67
C ASP A 223 -0.67 -4.18 1.31
N GLN A 224 -0.91 -4.02 2.61
CA GLN A 224 -0.57 -2.80 3.34
C GLN A 224 0.94 -2.61 3.43
N VAL A 225 1.68 -3.67 3.77
CA VAL A 225 3.16 -3.63 3.83
C VAL A 225 3.75 -3.34 2.45
N ILE A 226 3.25 -4.01 1.40
CA ILE A 226 3.67 -3.76 0.00
C ILE A 226 3.40 -2.30 -0.39
N ALA A 227 2.24 -1.75 -0.05
CA ALA A 227 1.92 -0.35 -0.35
C ALA A 227 2.87 0.62 0.37
N VAL A 228 3.08 0.45 1.68
CA VAL A 228 3.98 1.30 2.49
C VAL A 228 5.41 1.27 1.94
N VAL A 229 5.96 0.06 1.70
CA VAL A 229 7.32 -0.13 1.18
C VAL A 229 7.48 0.50 -0.21
N LYS A 230 6.55 0.23 -1.13
CA LYS A 230 6.64 0.78 -2.49
C LYS A 230 6.48 2.30 -2.53
N SER A 231 5.51 2.86 -1.81
CA SER A 231 5.34 4.31 -1.71
C SER A 231 6.54 4.98 -1.05
N ALA A 232 7.23 4.33 -0.11
CA ALA A 232 8.47 4.85 0.46
C ALA A 232 9.60 4.93 -0.59
N ILE A 233 9.78 3.88 -1.41
CA ILE A 233 10.80 3.86 -2.48
C ILE A 233 10.43 4.85 -3.59
N SER A 234 9.23 4.76 -4.18
CA SER A 234 8.82 5.61 -5.29
C SER A 234 8.84 7.10 -4.96
N ARG A 235 8.49 7.50 -3.73
CA ARG A 235 8.61 8.91 -3.33
C ARG A 235 10.06 9.36 -3.19
N ALA A 236 10.93 8.56 -2.58
CA ALA A 236 12.35 8.91 -2.44
C ALA A 236 13.10 8.97 -3.78
N VAL A 237 12.71 8.13 -4.76
CA VAL A 237 13.20 8.20 -6.14
C VAL A 237 12.71 9.47 -6.83
N LYS A 238 11.40 9.75 -6.80
CA LYS A 238 10.80 10.95 -7.43
C LYS A 238 11.27 12.28 -6.83
N SER A 239 11.72 12.29 -5.58
CA SER A 239 12.27 13.48 -4.92
C SER A 239 13.80 13.61 -5.04
N ARG A 240 14.45 12.78 -5.86
CA ARG A 240 15.93 12.71 -6.02
C ARG A 240 16.69 12.43 -4.71
N GLN A 241 16.02 11.85 -3.70
CA GLN A 241 16.65 11.50 -2.42
C GLN A 241 17.44 10.19 -2.51
N VAL A 242 17.09 9.29 -3.43
CA VAL A 242 17.80 8.03 -3.66
C VAL A 242 17.76 7.65 -5.14
N ILE A 243 18.81 6.98 -5.62
CA ILE A 243 18.83 6.27 -6.90
C ILE A 243 18.87 4.78 -6.57
N VAL A 244 17.95 3.99 -7.14
CA VAL A 244 17.88 2.53 -6.93
C VAL A 244 17.98 1.81 -8.28
N ASN A 245 18.88 0.83 -8.39
CA ASN A 245 19.16 0.08 -9.63
C ASN A 245 19.05 -1.43 -9.46
N THR A 246 18.98 -1.89 -8.21
CA THR A 246 19.01 -3.29 -7.78
C THR A 246 18.12 -3.51 -6.56
N ALA A 247 17.82 -4.78 -6.25
CA ALA A 247 17.19 -5.12 -4.96
C ALA A 247 18.05 -4.72 -3.75
N GLY A 248 19.39 -4.69 -3.91
CA GLY A 248 20.33 -4.27 -2.86
C GLY A 248 20.26 -2.77 -2.52
N ASP A 249 20.08 -1.91 -3.52
CA ASP A 249 19.90 -0.47 -3.29
C ASP A 249 18.62 -0.19 -2.51
N ILE A 250 17.53 -0.88 -2.89
CA ILE A 250 16.24 -0.81 -2.21
C ILE A 250 16.36 -1.30 -0.76
N HIS A 251 17.03 -2.44 -0.54
CA HIS A 251 17.29 -2.99 0.80
C HIS A 251 18.09 -2.02 1.67
N LYS A 252 19.15 -1.42 1.15
CA LYS A 252 19.97 -0.42 1.84
C LYS A 252 19.14 0.81 2.23
N PHE A 253 18.38 1.37 1.28
CA PHE A 253 17.51 2.52 1.53
C PHE A 253 16.45 2.24 2.60
N LEU A 254 15.78 1.09 2.52
CA LEU A 254 14.72 0.74 3.47
C LEU A 254 15.27 0.51 4.88
N ASN A 255 16.40 -0.17 5.04
CA ASN A 255 17.04 -0.32 6.35
C ASN A 255 17.52 1.02 6.93
N GLN A 256 17.98 1.96 6.10
CA GLN A 256 18.33 3.31 6.56
C GLN A 256 17.08 4.13 6.96
N LYS A 257 15.98 4.02 6.20
CA LYS A 257 14.73 4.75 6.46
C LYS A 257 13.97 4.22 7.69
N TYR A 258 13.95 2.91 7.88
CA TYR A 258 13.21 2.22 8.94
C TYR A 258 14.12 1.69 10.05
N ALA A 259 15.35 2.19 10.16
CA ALA A 259 16.30 1.79 11.20
C ALA A 259 15.65 1.82 12.59
N GLU A 260 15.78 0.72 13.32
CA GLU A 260 15.34 0.64 14.71
C GLU A 260 16.12 1.69 15.53
N LYS A 261 15.42 2.48 16.34
CA LYS A 261 16.05 3.33 17.34
C LYS A 261 16.27 2.47 18.59
N GLU A 262 17.47 2.52 19.16
CA GLU A 262 17.92 1.63 20.24
C GLU A 262 17.11 1.77 21.56
N ASP A 263 16.33 2.84 21.71
CA ASP A 263 15.68 3.25 22.97
C ASP A 263 14.40 2.48 23.38
N ASP A 264 13.80 1.64 22.54
CA ASP A 264 12.46 1.09 22.80
C ASP A 264 12.45 -0.45 22.67
N GLN A 265 12.91 -1.14 23.73
CA GLN A 265 12.98 -2.62 23.81
C GLN A 265 11.60 -3.30 23.81
N HIS A 266 10.50 -2.54 23.90
CA HIS A 266 9.14 -3.06 24.02
C HIS A 266 8.23 -2.58 22.86
N GLN A 267 8.54 -3.02 21.63
CA GLN A 267 7.79 -2.66 20.43
C GLN A 267 6.88 -3.79 19.94
N HIS A 268 5.58 -3.49 19.84
CA HIS A 268 4.55 -4.39 19.28
C HIS A 268 4.37 -4.27 17.76
N HIS A 269 5.13 -3.42 17.08
CA HIS A 269 5.19 -3.41 15.61
C HIS A 269 6.61 -3.16 15.12
N ASN A 270 7.19 -4.18 14.48
CA ASN A 270 8.54 -4.18 13.92
C ASN A 270 8.48 -4.43 12.40
N ILE A 271 9.48 -3.94 11.66
CA ILE A 271 9.63 -4.18 10.21
C ILE A 271 11.10 -4.45 9.88
N LYS A 272 11.39 -5.54 9.17
CA LYS A 272 12.76 -5.96 8.83
C LYS A 272 12.87 -6.34 7.36
N PHE A 273 13.97 -5.97 6.73
CA PHE A 273 14.19 -6.14 5.30
C PHE A 273 15.29 -7.18 5.04
N PHE A 274 15.00 -8.12 4.15
CA PHE A 274 15.92 -9.21 3.78
C PHE A 274 16.22 -9.15 2.29
N LEU A 275 17.50 -9.05 1.95
CA LEU A 275 17.96 -9.22 0.57
C LEU A 275 18.10 -10.72 0.28
N VAL A 276 17.50 -11.19 -0.81
CA VAL A 276 17.63 -12.57 -1.29
C VAL A 276 18.14 -12.54 -2.74
N PRO A 277 19.46 -12.69 -2.95
CA PRO A 277 20.04 -12.87 -4.28
C PRO A 277 19.42 -14.03 -5.06
N SER A 278 19.32 -13.88 -6.37
CA SER A 278 18.58 -14.78 -7.27
C SER A 278 19.18 -16.19 -7.41
N ASP A 279 20.40 -16.39 -6.95
CA ASP A 279 21.11 -17.68 -6.91
C ASP A 279 20.87 -18.47 -5.61
N GLN A 280 20.32 -17.85 -4.56
CA GLN A 280 20.00 -18.53 -3.29
C GLN A 280 18.75 -19.45 -3.38
N VAL A 281 17.93 -19.29 -4.42
CA VAL A 281 16.68 -20.07 -4.59
C VAL A 281 16.89 -21.23 -5.56
N CYS A 282 16.71 -22.46 -5.07
CA CYS A 282 16.85 -23.67 -5.89
C CYS A 282 15.51 -24.07 -6.54
N HIS A 283 15.26 -23.54 -7.74
CA HIS A 283 14.02 -23.77 -8.51
C HIS A 283 13.90 -25.15 -9.16
N ASN A 284 15.02 -25.85 -9.34
CA ASN A 284 15.06 -27.11 -10.09
C ASN A 284 14.98 -28.35 -9.17
N LYS A 285 14.44 -28.19 -7.95
CA LYS A 285 14.33 -29.30 -6.98
C LYS A 285 13.15 -30.19 -7.36
N GLU A 286 13.43 -31.29 -8.05
CA GLU A 286 12.44 -32.33 -8.33
C GLU A 286 11.85 -32.89 -7.02
N MET A 287 10.52 -33.10 -7.00
CA MET A 287 9.80 -33.67 -5.86
C MET A 287 8.91 -34.81 -6.34
N ASN A 288 9.07 -36.00 -5.73
CA ASN A 288 8.28 -37.19 -6.08
C ASN A 288 6.88 -37.15 -5.45
N VAL A 289 6.00 -36.29 -5.98
CA VAL A 289 4.67 -35.99 -5.42
C VAL A 289 3.55 -35.96 -6.45
N GLN A 290 2.34 -36.30 -6.01
CA GLN A 290 1.12 -36.33 -6.83
C GLN A 290 0.11 -35.25 -6.41
N THR A 291 -0.67 -34.77 -7.38
CA THR A 291 -1.75 -33.80 -7.15
C THR A 291 -2.90 -34.43 -6.36
N ILE A 292 -3.28 -33.82 -5.23
CA ILE A 292 -4.42 -34.26 -4.43
C ILE A 292 -5.74 -33.82 -5.12
N PRO A 293 -6.64 -34.75 -5.49
CA PRO A 293 -7.91 -34.40 -6.14
C PRO A 293 -8.77 -33.48 -5.28
N GLY A 294 -9.34 -32.44 -5.89
CA GLY A 294 -10.18 -31.47 -5.18
C GLY A 294 -9.45 -30.45 -4.31
N THR A 295 -8.11 -30.36 -4.40
CA THR A 295 -7.25 -29.37 -3.69
C THR A 295 -7.87 -27.96 -3.62
N GLN A 296 -8.47 -27.47 -4.71
CA GLN A 296 -9.04 -26.12 -4.73
C GLN A 296 -10.22 -25.91 -3.76
N LYS A 297 -10.93 -26.97 -3.36
CA LYS A 297 -12.02 -26.96 -2.36
C LYS A 297 -11.53 -27.03 -0.90
N VAL A 298 -10.26 -27.36 -0.69
CA VAL A 298 -9.60 -27.40 0.62
C VAL A 298 -9.20 -25.98 1.00
N HIS A 299 -9.38 -25.59 2.27
CA HIS A 299 -8.92 -24.28 2.77
C HIS A 299 -8.07 -24.38 4.05
N SER A 300 -7.79 -25.58 4.55
CA SER A 300 -6.79 -25.81 5.60
C SER A 300 -6.06 -27.11 5.34
N VAL A 301 -4.73 -27.09 5.49
CA VAL A 301 -3.82 -28.20 5.23
C VAL A 301 -2.76 -28.21 6.33
N LYS A 302 -2.48 -29.38 6.93
CA LYS A 302 -1.39 -29.52 7.92
C LYS A 302 -0.66 -30.83 7.79
N GLN A 303 0.58 -30.86 8.28
CA GLN A 303 1.42 -32.06 8.36
C GLN A 303 0.67 -33.24 9.01
N PHE A 304 0.94 -34.45 8.55
CA PHE A 304 0.55 -35.69 9.22
C PHE A 304 1.76 -36.19 10.05
N PRO A 305 1.74 -36.11 11.39
CA PRO A 305 2.96 -36.27 12.20
C PRO A 305 3.66 -37.62 12.05
N GLU A 306 2.90 -38.69 11.81
CA GLU A 306 3.41 -40.06 11.77
C GLU A 306 4.09 -40.42 10.43
N ASN A 307 3.80 -39.71 9.33
CA ASN A 307 4.34 -40.03 8.00
C ASN A 307 4.21 -38.86 7.02
N CYS A 308 5.34 -38.36 6.51
CA CYS A 308 5.43 -37.29 5.50
C CYS A 308 4.88 -37.66 4.11
N ASP A 309 4.68 -38.95 3.80
CA ASP A 309 3.95 -39.39 2.60
C ASP A 309 2.50 -38.87 2.56
N TYR A 310 1.98 -38.39 3.70
CA TYR A 310 0.59 -37.97 3.88
C TYR A 310 0.49 -36.55 4.42
N ILE A 311 -0.65 -35.93 4.13
CA ILE A 311 -1.03 -34.64 4.68
C ILE A 311 -2.50 -34.68 5.13
N LEU A 312 -2.85 -33.86 6.12
CA LEU A 312 -4.22 -33.68 6.57
C LEU A 312 -4.84 -32.48 5.84
N THR A 313 -6.04 -32.66 5.30
CA THR A 313 -6.77 -31.64 4.54
C THR A 313 -8.15 -31.39 5.16
N ARG A 314 -8.64 -30.15 5.10
CA ARG A 314 -9.97 -29.77 5.60
C ARG A 314 -10.65 -28.73 4.71
N ASN A 315 -11.97 -28.79 4.63
CA ASN A 315 -12.77 -27.87 3.82
C ASN A 315 -12.65 -26.42 4.31
N LEU A 316 -12.57 -26.20 5.63
CA LEU A 316 -12.46 -24.89 6.29
C LEU A 316 -11.50 -24.93 7.49
N SER A 317 -10.87 -23.79 7.78
CA SER A 317 -10.07 -23.56 8.98
C SER A 317 -10.98 -23.37 10.19
N CYS A 318 -10.50 -23.59 11.40
CA CYS A 318 -11.27 -23.45 12.63
C CYS A 318 -10.30 -23.50 13.81
N PHE A 319 -10.38 -22.48 14.67
CA PHE A 319 -9.57 -22.31 15.86
C PHE A 319 -10.46 -22.08 17.10
N CYS A 320 -11.60 -22.76 17.16
CA CYS A 320 -12.31 -22.92 18.44
C CYS A 320 -11.43 -23.68 19.45
N SER A 321 -11.70 -23.54 20.76
CA SER A 321 -10.97 -24.24 21.84
C SER A 321 -10.69 -25.70 21.49
N ASN A 322 -11.73 -26.49 21.22
CA ASN A 322 -11.60 -27.91 20.86
C ASN A 322 -10.71 -28.17 19.63
N CYS A 323 -10.56 -27.23 18.69
CA CYS A 323 -9.60 -27.37 17.58
C CYS A 323 -8.16 -26.99 17.96
N LEU A 324 -7.97 -26.04 18.89
CA LEU A 324 -6.67 -25.67 19.43
C LEU A 324 -6.13 -26.78 20.34
N ASP A 325 -7.00 -27.39 21.14
CA ASP A 325 -6.71 -28.53 22.04
C ASP A 325 -6.56 -29.86 21.28
N ASN A 326 -6.48 -29.84 19.94
CA ASN A 326 -6.46 -30.99 19.04
C ASN A 326 -7.66 -31.97 19.13
N ASN A 327 -8.69 -31.64 19.90
CA ASN A 327 -9.96 -32.36 20.02
C ASN A 327 -10.91 -32.10 18.82
N PHE A 328 -10.46 -32.44 17.61
CA PHE A 328 -11.16 -32.13 16.37
C PHE A 328 -12.54 -32.78 16.22
N VAL A 329 -12.78 -33.91 16.90
CA VAL A 329 -14.07 -34.62 16.90
C VAL A 329 -15.17 -33.74 17.52
N ASN A 330 -14.82 -33.02 18.59
CA ASN A 330 -15.74 -32.14 19.32
C ASN A 330 -15.66 -30.67 18.82
N CYS A 331 -15.23 -30.43 17.57
CA CYS A 331 -15.24 -29.09 16.98
C CYS A 331 -16.63 -28.44 17.11
N ILE A 332 -16.73 -27.29 17.78
CA ILE A 332 -18.03 -26.60 18.00
C ILE A 332 -18.70 -26.13 16.70
N ASN A 333 -17.96 -26.17 15.60
CA ASN A 333 -18.38 -25.77 14.26
C ASN A 333 -18.48 -26.98 13.30
N ASN A 334 -18.60 -28.20 13.84
CA ASN A 334 -18.64 -29.46 13.09
C ASN A 334 -19.76 -29.55 12.04
N GLU A 335 -20.85 -28.77 12.21
CA GLU A 335 -21.90 -28.61 11.19
C GLU A 335 -21.33 -28.30 9.80
N TYR A 336 -20.32 -27.43 9.71
CA TYR A 336 -19.79 -26.93 8.43
C TYR A 336 -18.26 -27.01 8.32
N VAL A 337 -17.56 -27.25 9.42
CA VAL A 337 -16.12 -27.60 9.44
C VAL A 337 -16.01 -29.12 9.50
N HIS A 338 -15.71 -29.75 8.37
CA HIS A 338 -15.65 -31.21 8.25
C HIS A 338 -14.46 -31.77 9.05
N PRO A 339 -14.45 -33.07 9.42
CA PRO A 339 -13.28 -33.74 9.97
C PRO A 339 -12.05 -33.64 9.05
N TRP A 340 -10.85 -33.74 9.64
CA TRP A 340 -9.59 -33.82 8.89
C TRP A 340 -9.55 -35.08 8.02
N LYS A 341 -9.26 -34.91 6.73
CA LYS A 341 -9.09 -36.02 5.77
C LYS A 341 -7.62 -36.23 5.45
N LYS A 342 -7.10 -37.43 5.76
CA LYS A 342 -5.78 -37.91 5.33
C LYS A 342 -5.74 -38.08 3.81
N ALA A 343 -4.73 -37.52 3.17
CA ALA A 343 -4.49 -37.60 1.73
C ALA A 343 -3.03 -37.98 1.45
N ARG A 344 -2.79 -38.88 0.49
CA ARG A 344 -1.45 -39.34 0.11
C ARG A 344 -0.83 -38.37 -0.89
N LEU A 345 0.37 -37.89 -0.57
CA LEU A 345 1.11 -36.91 -1.35
C LEU A 345 2.25 -37.52 -2.17
N HIS A 346 2.99 -38.49 -1.62
CA HIS A 346 4.16 -39.07 -2.28
C HIS A 346 3.83 -40.34 -3.08
N VAL A 347 4.49 -40.50 -4.24
CA VAL A 347 4.25 -41.60 -5.19
C VAL A 347 5.18 -42.78 -4.88
N ALA A 348 4.64 -44.00 -4.89
CA ALA A 348 5.45 -45.21 -4.75
C ALA A 348 6.43 -45.36 -5.92
N SER A 349 7.70 -45.66 -5.63
CA SER A 349 8.77 -45.70 -6.62
C SER A 349 8.67 -46.91 -7.55
N THR A 350 8.35 -46.67 -8.82
CA THR A 350 8.61 -47.61 -9.92
C THR A 350 9.68 -47.04 -10.85
N ASN A 351 10.88 -47.62 -10.78
CA ASN A 351 12.05 -47.15 -11.54
C ASN A 351 11.82 -47.21 -13.06
N LYS A 352 12.12 -46.10 -13.74
CA LYS A 352 12.72 -46.06 -15.10
C LYS A 352 13.10 -44.63 -15.49
N CYS A 353 14.34 -44.23 -15.20
CA CYS A 353 14.94 -43.03 -15.78
C CYS A 353 15.13 -43.23 -17.30
N LYS A 354 14.79 -42.20 -18.09
CA LYS A 354 15.32 -42.02 -19.45
C LYS A 354 16.04 -40.68 -19.49
N VAL A 355 17.33 -40.71 -19.77
CA VAL A 355 18.17 -39.53 -19.98
C VAL A 355 18.23 -39.25 -21.48
N GLU A 356 17.84 -38.05 -21.91
CA GLU A 356 18.15 -37.57 -23.25
C GLU A 356 19.01 -36.31 -23.17
N ASN A 357 20.22 -36.40 -23.73
CA ASN A 357 21.16 -35.29 -23.89
C ASN A 357 20.81 -34.49 -25.15
N LYS A 358 20.98 -33.15 -25.11
CA LYS A 358 21.51 -32.38 -26.25
C LYS A 358 22.15 -31.06 -25.83
N LYS A 359 23.05 -30.57 -26.67
CA LYS A 359 24.16 -29.66 -26.33
C LYS A 359 23.94 -28.21 -26.79
N ASN A 360 24.55 -27.29 -26.05
CA ASN A 360 25.26 -26.05 -26.43
C ASN A 360 24.76 -25.19 -27.62
N TYR A 361 24.77 -23.86 -27.42
CA TYR A 361 25.71 -22.99 -28.16
C TYR A 361 26.00 -21.68 -27.40
N LEU A 362 27.28 -21.27 -27.41
CA LEU A 362 27.78 -19.98 -26.94
C LEU A 362 28.17 -19.11 -28.15
N ARG A 363 27.98 -17.78 -28.06
CA ARG A 363 28.79 -16.79 -28.78
C ARG A 363 28.63 -15.40 -28.16
N GLY A 364 29.72 -14.79 -27.71
CA GLY A 364 29.76 -13.39 -27.27
C GLY A 364 30.37 -12.47 -28.33
N LYS A 365 30.41 -11.17 -28.03
CA LYS A 365 31.33 -10.17 -28.62
C LYS A 365 31.45 -8.95 -27.70
N THR A 366 32.68 -8.45 -27.55
CA THR A 366 33.10 -7.27 -26.79
C THR A 366 33.37 -6.08 -27.72
N PHE A 367 33.32 -4.82 -27.23
CA PHE A 367 34.17 -3.69 -27.71
C PHE A 367 34.09 -2.45 -26.78
N ASN A 368 35.00 -1.49 -26.98
CA ASN A 368 35.33 -0.33 -26.12
C ASN A 368 35.13 1.00 -26.93
N THR A 369 35.27 2.26 -26.44
CA THR A 369 35.75 2.87 -25.17
C THR A 369 35.12 4.28 -25.00
N SER A 370 35.36 4.96 -23.87
CA SER A 370 35.09 6.42 -23.67
C SER A 370 36.10 7.32 -24.44
N PRO A 371 35.91 8.67 -24.57
CA PRO A 371 35.93 9.69 -23.48
C PRO A 371 34.69 10.64 -23.47
N GLU A 372 34.24 11.18 -22.33
CA GLU A 372 34.59 12.48 -21.66
C GLU A 372 34.49 13.77 -22.51
N ILE A 373 33.79 14.80 -21.97
CA ILE A 373 34.22 16.22 -21.89
C ILE A 373 33.25 17.09 -21.03
N HIS A 374 33.86 17.77 -20.05
CA HIS A 374 33.57 19.00 -19.28
C HIS A 374 32.18 19.67 -19.06
N LEU A 375 32.05 20.14 -17.80
CA LEU A 375 31.23 21.25 -17.30
C LEU A 375 31.80 22.62 -17.70
N GLU A 376 30.95 23.65 -17.78
CA GLU A 376 31.35 25.03 -17.40
C GLU A 376 30.19 25.88 -16.85
N LYS A 377 30.51 27.05 -16.28
CA LYS A 377 29.65 27.85 -15.38
C LYS A 377 29.60 29.34 -15.78
N ASN A 378 28.55 30.02 -15.29
CA ASN A 378 28.42 31.47 -15.03
C ASN A 378 28.25 32.42 -16.24
N HIS A 379 27.27 33.34 -16.14
CA HIS A 379 27.57 34.71 -15.70
C HIS A 379 26.33 35.52 -15.23
N LEU A 380 26.62 36.49 -14.34
CA LEU A 380 25.80 37.61 -13.83
C LEU A 380 25.32 38.56 -14.97
N GLU A 381 24.39 39.53 -14.83
CA GLU A 381 24.02 40.38 -13.69
C GLU A 381 22.72 41.20 -13.91
N LYS A 382 22.33 42.04 -12.90
CA LYS A 382 21.24 43.07 -12.84
C LYS A 382 19.83 42.48 -12.54
N THR A 383 19.14 42.84 -11.45
CA THR A 383 18.90 44.18 -10.88
C THR A 383 18.71 44.20 -9.34
N ASN A 384 19.29 45.21 -8.67
CA ASN A 384 19.77 45.09 -7.28
C ASN A 384 18.80 45.48 -6.12
N LEU A 385 17.49 45.36 -6.30
CA LEU A 385 16.51 45.52 -5.19
C LEU A 385 15.51 44.35 -5.08
N ILE A 386 15.59 43.36 -5.98
CA ILE A 386 14.85 42.09 -5.93
C ILE A 386 15.81 40.92 -5.59
N ASN A 387 17.13 41.16 -5.66
CA ASN A 387 18.18 40.14 -5.73
C ASN A 387 18.43 39.31 -4.44
N GLU A 388 18.07 39.78 -3.25
CA GLU A 388 18.46 39.10 -1.99
C GLU A 388 17.45 38.04 -1.51
N ARG A 389 16.19 38.08 -1.99
CA ARG A 389 15.11 37.21 -1.50
C ARG A 389 15.37 35.72 -1.73
N LYS A 390 15.75 35.34 -2.96
CA LYS A 390 16.05 33.93 -3.31
C LYS A 390 17.30 33.40 -2.57
N PRO A 391 18.44 34.11 -2.52
CA PRO A 391 19.58 33.73 -1.69
C PRO A 391 19.24 33.56 -0.20
N PHE A 392 18.53 34.53 0.39
CA PHE A 392 18.12 34.50 1.80
C PHE A 392 17.32 33.23 2.14
N PHE A 393 16.23 32.95 1.41
CA PHE A 393 15.41 31.76 1.68
C PHE A 393 16.12 30.44 1.37
N SER A 394 17.07 30.44 0.42
CA SER A 394 17.90 29.26 0.14
C SER A 394 18.89 28.96 1.28
N ALA A 395 19.54 30.00 1.82
CA ALA A 395 20.42 29.87 2.97
C ALA A 395 19.65 29.45 4.24
N LEU A 396 18.45 30.03 4.45
CA LEU A 396 17.58 29.68 5.57
C LEU A 396 17.11 28.22 5.52
N LEU A 397 16.63 27.74 4.35
CA LEU A 397 16.21 26.35 4.20
C LEU A 397 17.39 25.39 4.39
N HIS A 398 18.60 25.76 3.93
CA HIS A 398 19.81 24.99 4.16
C HIS A 398 20.15 24.90 5.66
N GLN A 399 20.07 26.01 6.40
CA GLN A 399 20.26 26.00 7.86
C GLN A 399 19.21 25.12 8.58
N MET A 400 17.93 25.21 8.20
CA MET A 400 16.87 24.33 8.73
C MET A 400 17.17 22.85 8.46
N ALA A 401 17.68 22.52 7.27
CA ALA A 401 18.05 21.15 6.93
C ALA A 401 19.20 20.60 7.78
N LEU A 402 20.08 21.47 8.31
CA LEU A 402 21.20 21.13 9.17
C LEU A 402 20.84 20.97 10.66
N CYS A 403 19.74 21.57 11.14
CA CYS A 403 19.27 21.39 12.53
C CYS A 403 19.14 19.89 12.85
N LYS A 404 19.72 19.41 13.95
CA LYS A 404 19.78 17.99 14.32
C LYS A 404 18.50 17.51 14.99
N ASN A 405 17.94 18.36 15.85
CA ASN A 405 16.76 18.12 16.69
C ASN A 405 15.72 19.24 16.49
N TYR A 406 14.56 19.12 17.13
CA TYR A 406 13.44 20.04 16.95
C TYR A 406 13.67 21.36 17.69
N GLU A 407 14.43 21.33 18.78
CA GLU A 407 14.78 22.45 19.64
C GLU A 407 15.71 23.45 18.94
N GLU A 408 16.70 22.94 18.20
CA GLU A 408 17.55 23.72 17.28
C GLU A 408 16.70 24.37 16.17
N LEU A 409 15.75 23.63 15.60
CA LEU A 409 14.86 24.16 14.55
C LEU A 409 13.92 25.25 15.10
N CYS A 410 13.34 25.05 16.29
CA CYS A 410 12.57 26.06 17.01
C CYS A 410 13.38 27.34 17.20
N SER A 411 14.59 27.22 17.74
CA SER A 411 15.49 28.36 18.02
C SER A 411 15.79 29.15 16.74
N LEU A 412 16.08 28.44 15.64
CA LEU A 412 16.32 29.04 14.33
C LEU A 412 15.07 29.72 13.73
N CYS A 413 13.91 29.06 13.78
CA CYS A 413 12.66 29.63 13.27
C CYS A 413 12.23 30.87 14.05
N THR A 414 12.46 30.90 15.37
CA THR A 414 12.20 32.07 16.21
C THR A 414 13.19 33.21 15.94
N SER A 415 14.48 32.92 15.73
CA SER A 415 15.48 33.98 15.48
C SER A 415 15.23 34.73 14.17
N TYR A 416 14.79 34.04 13.12
CA TYR A 416 14.54 34.62 11.78
C TYR A 416 13.14 35.25 11.59
N LEU A 417 12.31 35.33 12.64
CA LEU A 417 10.91 35.77 12.52
C LEU A 417 10.78 37.22 12.03
N LYS A 418 11.71 38.11 12.41
CA LYS A 418 11.67 39.54 12.03
C LYS A 418 12.13 39.75 10.59
N GLU A 419 13.18 39.06 10.19
CA GLU A 419 13.78 39.06 8.86
C GLU A 419 12.76 38.58 7.82
N ILE A 420 11.95 37.58 8.16
CA ILE A 420 10.93 37.03 7.26
C ILE A 420 9.70 37.94 7.14
N GLN A 421 9.42 38.76 8.16
CA GLN A 421 8.41 39.82 8.08
C GLN A 421 8.84 40.96 7.14
N ALA A 422 10.14 41.20 6.96
CA ALA A 422 10.67 42.18 5.99
C ALA A 422 10.44 41.75 4.53
N TYR A 423 10.18 40.46 4.28
CA TYR A 423 9.74 39.93 2.98
C TYR A 423 8.24 39.64 3.02
N PRO A 424 7.33 40.62 2.84
CA PRO A 424 5.91 40.32 2.75
C PRO A 424 5.62 39.41 1.55
N ILE A 425 4.57 38.61 1.70
CA ILE A 425 3.85 37.98 0.59
C ILE A 425 2.48 38.64 0.54
N ASP A 426 2.18 39.35 -0.56
CA ASP A 426 0.78 39.60 -0.89
C ASP A 426 0.38 38.54 -1.93
N PRO A 427 -0.51 37.60 -1.59
CA PRO A 427 -1.03 36.64 -2.56
C PRO A 427 -1.83 37.38 -3.63
N VAL A 428 -1.18 37.61 -4.78
CA VAL A 428 -1.71 38.32 -5.96
C VAL A 428 -3.12 37.84 -6.25
N ALA A 429 -4.04 38.80 -6.42
CA ALA A 429 -5.40 38.49 -6.80
C ALA A 429 -5.43 37.96 -8.23
N ASN A 430 -5.98 36.76 -8.39
CA ASN A 430 -6.54 36.23 -9.64
C ASN A 430 -5.63 36.35 -10.88
N LEU A 431 -4.44 35.74 -10.81
CA LEU A 431 -3.68 35.41 -12.01
C LEU A 431 -4.42 34.32 -12.81
N ASP A 432 -4.76 34.62 -14.06
CA ASP A 432 -5.32 33.64 -15.00
C ASP A 432 -4.25 32.61 -15.41
N ILE A 433 -4.66 31.39 -15.78
CA ILE A 433 -3.75 30.36 -16.32
C ILE A 433 -2.94 30.87 -17.53
N LEU A 434 -3.50 31.79 -18.32
CA LEU A 434 -2.85 32.46 -19.46
C LEU A 434 -1.81 33.50 -19.04
N GLU A 435 -1.89 34.04 -17.83
CA GLU A 435 -0.94 35.02 -17.27
C GLU A 435 0.25 34.34 -16.57
N MET A 436 0.19 33.02 -16.35
CA MET A 436 1.31 32.23 -15.85
C MET A 436 2.32 31.94 -16.95
N LYS A 437 3.58 32.30 -16.68
CA LYS A 437 4.77 32.02 -17.51
C LYS A 437 4.85 30.57 -18.01
N ASP A 438 4.36 29.61 -17.22
CA ASP A 438 4.36 28.17 -17.48
C ASP A 438 2.98 27.52 -17.14
N GLY A 439 1.89 28.14 -17.59
CA GLY A 439 0.50 27.69 -17.35
C GLY A 439 0.04 26.56 -18.28
N VAL A 440 0.25 25.30 -17.90
CA VAL A 440 -0.21 24.12 -18.68
C VAL A 440 -1.27 23.33 -17.91
N ILE A 441 -2.38 22.98 -18.55
CA ILE A 441 -3.41 22.11 -17.96
C ILE A 441 -2.90 20.67 -17.84
N ASP A 442 -2.93 20.09 -16.64
CA ASP A 442 -2.66 18.67 -16.41
C ASP A 442 -3.89 17.84 -16.82
N LYS A 443 -3.81 17.25 -18.03
CA LYS A 443 -4.87 16.40 -18.59
C LYS A 443 -5.15 15.14 -17.76
N LEU A 444 -4.16 14.60 -17.05
CA LEU A 444 -4.36 13.42 -16.19
C LEU A 444 -5.12 13.80 -14.92
N ALA A 445 -4.80 14.95 -14.33
CA ALA A 445 -5.52 15.46 -13.17
C ALA A 445 -6.95 15.91 -13.52
N LEU A 446 -7.18 16.38 -14.76
CA LEU A 446 -8.52 16.71 -15.27
C LEU A 446 -9.46 15.49 -15.24
N GLU A 447 -8.97 14.29 -15.57
CA GLU A 447 -9.72 13.02 -15.47
C GLU A 447 -9.98 12.57 -14.01
N LEU A 448 -9.31 13.18 -13.04
CA LEU A 448 -9.40 12.83 -11.61
C LEU A 448 -10.18 13.85 -10.78
N ILE A 449 -10.65 14.94 -11.39
CA ILE A 449 -11.56 15.89 -10.75
C ILE A 449 -12.82 15.14 -10.30
N PRO A 450 -13.23 15.27 -9.03
CA PRO A 450 -14.40 14.55 -8.56
C PRO A 450 -15.68 15.29 -8.97
N ASP A 451 -16.72 14.59 -9.43
CA ASP A 451 -17.96 15.21 -9.93
C ASP A 451 -18.77 16.04 -8.89
N ASP A 452 -18.33 16.12 -7.63
CA ASP A 452 -18.84 17.05 -6.61
C ASP A 452 -18.02 18.36 -6.50
N PHE A 453 -17.05 18.57 -7.40
CA PHE A 453 -16.34 19.83 -7.59
C PHE A 453 -17.03 20.63 -8.70
N SER A 454 -17.76 21.68 -8.32
CA SER A 454 -18.62 22.49 -9.20
C SER A 454 -17.98 23.80 -9.68
N GLU A 455 -16.70 24.03 -9.39
CA GLU A 455 -16.00 25.29 -9.73
C GLU A 455 -15.45 25.22 -11.16
N ASN A 456 -15.55 26.32 -11.91
CA ASN A 456 -15.01 26.42 -13.28
C ASN A 456 -13.47 26.60 -13.28
N ARG A 457 -12.75 25.60 -12.76
CA ARG A 457 -11.29 25.66 -12.55
C ARG A 457 -10.58 24.43 -13.10
N PHE A 458 -9.41 24.66 -13.66
CA PHE A 458 -8.60 23.67 -14.36
C PHE A 458 -7.33 23.32 -13.57
N PRO A 459 -6.93 22.04 -13.54
CA PRO A 459 -5.74 21.61 -12.82
C PRO A 459 -4.49 22.03 -13.61
N VAL A 460 -3.60 22.78 -12.98
CA VAL A 460 -2.36 23.27 -13.61
C VAL A 460 -1.18 22.39 -13.21
N LEU A 461 -0.44 21.94 -14.22
CA LEU A 461 0.74 21.10 -14.07
C LEU A 461 1.79 21.79 -13.17
N ILE A 462 2.32 21.02 -12.22
CA ILE A 462 3.36 21.39 -11.27
C ILE A 462 4.47 20.33 -11.34
N ILE A 463 5.73 20.75 -11.17
CA ILE A 463 6.86 19.81 -11.17
C ILE A 463 6.77 18.84 -9.98
N GLY A 464 6.71 17.54 -10.28
CA GLY A 464 6.54 16.44 -9.34
C GLY A 464 7.81 15.98 -8.61
N ASP A 465 8.57 16.91 -8.03
CA ASP A 465 9.88 16.65 -7.37
C ASP A 465 9.80 16.56 -5.84
N GLY A 466 8.60 16.40 -5.29
CA GLY A 466 8.35 16.47 -3.85
C GLY A 466 8.31 17.90 -3.26
N ASN A 467 8.61 18.94 -4.06
CA ASN A 467 8.30 20.33 -3.72
C ASN A 467 6.92 20.77 -4.26
N CYS A 468 6.04 19.83 -4.59
CA CYS A 468 4.77 20.09 -5.27
C CYS A 468 3.89 21.13 -4.54
N LEU A 469 3.70 21.03 -3.21
CA LEU A 469 2.92 22.02 -2.44
C LEU A 469 3.63 23.40 -2.31
N PRO A 470 4.94 23.49 -2.04
CA PRO A 470 5.66 24.76 -2.11
C PRO A 470 5.70 25.41 -3.51
N ARG A 471 5.85 24.61 -4.57
CA ARG A 471 5.75 25.07 -5.98
C ARG A 471 4.36 25.57 -6.30
N CYS A 472 3.35 24.85 -5.85
CA CYS A 472 1.96 25.25 -5.90
C CYS A 472 1.75 26.63 -5.26
N SER A 473 2.06 26.78 -3.97
CA SER A 473 1.89 28.07 -3.30
C SER A 473 2.76 29.19 -3.89
N SER A 474 3.94 28.87 -4.44
CA SER A 474 4.74 29.81 -5.24
C SER A 474 4.00 30.27 -6.50
N LYS A 475 3.42 29.35 -7.27
CA LYS A 475 2.66 29.66 -8.51
C LYS A 475 1.43 30.51 -8.20
N PHE A 476 0.76 30.25 -7.07
CA PHE A 476 -0.37 31.03 -6.57
C PHE A 476 -0.02 32.45 -6.09
N ILE A 477 1.16 32.65 -5.45
CA ILE A 477 1.55 33.97 -4.92
C ILE A 477 2.31 34.81 -5.96
N PHE A 478 3.17 34.18 -6.78
CA PHE A 478 4.15 34.86 -7.63
C PHE A 478 3.95 34.57 -9.14
N GLY A 479 2.93 33.80 -9.54
CA GLY A 479 2.69 33.41 -10.94
C GLY A 479 3.68 32.39 -11.53
N ASN A 480 4.63 31.88 -10.73
CA ASN A 480 5.67 30.96 -11.17
C ASN A 480 6.15 30.04 -10.02
N GLU A 481 6.83 28.94 -10.36
CA GLU A 481 7.32 27.95 -9.40
C GLU A 481 8.71 28.27 -8.80
N GLU A 482 9.32 29.41 -9.15
CA GLU A 482 10.73 29.70 -8.83
C GLU A 482 10.97 30.02 -7.34
N ASN A 483 9.94 30.40 -6.59
CA ASN A 483 10.02 30.77 -5.17
C ASN A 483 9.55 29.66 -4.21
N HIS A 484 9.49 28.41 -4.69
CA HIS A 484 9.09 27.24 -3.88
C HIS A 484 9.99 27.02 -2.63
N VAL A 485 11.25 27.42 -2.68
CA VAL A 485 12.19 27.36 -1.54
C VAL A 485 11.73 28.26 -0.38
N GLU A 486 11.31 29.48 -0.70
CA GLU A 486 10.72 30.41 0.27
C GLU A 486 9.44 29.82 0.86
N MET A 487 8.56 29.30 0.02
CA MET A 487 7.28 28.75 0.49
C MET A 487 7.46 27.52 1.38
N ARG A 488 8.44 26.66 1.10
CA ARG A 488 8.82 25.56 2.01
C ARG A 488 9.28 26.10 3.35
N SER A 489 10.17 27.10 3.36
CA SER A 489 10.69 27.71 4.59
C SER A 489 9.57 28.32 5.44
N ARG A 490 8.62 29.05 4.82
CA ARG A 490 7.44 29.61 5.50
C ARG A 490 6.56 28.52 6.11
N ILE A 491 6.27 27.44 5.36
CA ILE A 491 5.47 26.30 5.85
C ILE A 491 6.14 25.64 7.05
N VAL A 492 7.46 25.42 7.02
CA VAL A 492 8.22 24.83 8.13
C VAL A 492 8.14 25.71 9.38
N ILE A 493 8.35 27.02 9.24
CA ILE A 493 8.26 27.98 10.35
C ILE A 493 6.86 28.01 10.94
N GLU A 494 5.84 28.05 10.10
CA GLU A 494 4.45 28.05 10.56
C GLU A 494 4.12 26.78 11.35
N MET A 495 4.58 25.60 10.89
CA MET A 495 4.46 24.34 11.64
C MET A 495 5.16 24.39 13.00
N VAL A 496 6.35 24.98 13.05
CA VAL A 496 7.16 25.11 14.28
C VAL A 496 6.50 26.04 15.29
N LEU A 497 6.16 27.27 14.87
CA LEU A 497 5.64 28.31 15.74
C LEU A 497 4.18 28.07 16.18
N ASN A 498 3.43 27.26 15.43
CA ASN A 498 2.00 27.02 15.69
C ASN A 498 1.69 25.55 16.02
N LYS A 499 2.69 24.76 16.47
CA LYS A 499 2.56 23.32 16.84
C LYS A 499 1.27 23.03 17.60
N GLU A 500 0.98 23.80 18.65
CA GLU A 500 -0.19 23.58 19.51
C GLU A 500 -1.51 23.71 18.76
N THR A 501 -1.65 24.73 17.90
CA THR A 501 -2.88 24.91 17.11
C THR A 501 -3.02 23.91 15.97
N LEU A 502 -1.90 23.46 15.40
CA LEU A 502 -1.85 22.47 14.31
C LEU A 502 -1.96 21.02 14.81
N THR A 503 -1.94 20.81 16.13
CA THR A 503 -2.20 19.51 16.77
C THR A 503 -3.49 19.48 17.60
N ASP A 504 -4.23 20.60 17.70
CA ASP A 504 -5.52 20.67 18.37
C ASP A 504 -6.70 20.25 17.46
N SER A 505 -7.51 19.29 17.93
CA SER A 505 -8.59 18.74 17.12
C SER A 505 -9.78 19.68 16.94
N VAL A 506 -9.98 20.67 17.81
CA VAL A 506 -11.09 21.64 17.69
C VAL A 506 -10.74 22.67 16.63
N LEU A 507 -9.50 23.16 16.63
CA LEU A 507 -8.99 24.12 15.65
C LEU A 507 -8.90 23.48 14.25
N LEU A 508 -8.37 22.26 14.12
CA LEU A 508 -8.37 21.53 12.85
C LEU A 508 -9.78 21.16 12.35
N CYS A 509 -10.80 21.17 13.21
CA CYS A 509 -12.21 20.99 12.83
C CYS A 509 -12.88 22.26 12.27
N ARG A 510 -12.29 23.46 12.39
CA ARG A 510 -12.91 24.71 11.92
C ARG A 510 -13.23 24.61 10.42
N GLY A 511 -14.46 24.99 10.06
CA GLY A 511 -14.97 24.90 8.69
C GLY A 511 -15.67 23.57 8.32
N LEU A 512 -15.78 22.60 9.24
CA LEU A 512 -16.63 21.41 9.08
C LEU A 512 -17.91 21.49 9.91
N SER A 513 -18.96 20.82 9.43
CA SER A 513 -20.24 20.65 10.14
C SER A 513 -20.24 19.53 11.18
N VAL A 514 -19.22 18.65 11.18
CA VAL A 514 -19.10 17.49 12.08
C VAL A 514 -17.82 17.58 12.89
N LYS A 515 -17.92 17.37 14.20
CA LYS A 515 -16.76 17.23 15.09
C LYS A 515 -16.23 15.79 15.01
N GLU A 516 -15.13 15.60 14.30
CA GLU A 516 -14.39 14.33 14.25
C GLU A 516 -12.97 14.53 14.80
N ASP A 517 -12.38 13.49 15.39
CA ASP A 517 -10.98 13.52 15.86
C ASP A 517 -10.02 13.40 14.67
N LEU A 518 -9.89 14.50 13.94
CA LEU A 518 -9.11 14.61 12.71
C LEU A 518 -7.61 14.45 12.97
N VAL A 519 -7.13 14.84 14.16
CA VAL A 519 -5.70 14.78 14.51
C VAL A 519 -5.22 13.33 14.47
N LYS A 520 -6.00 12.40 15.03
CA LYS A 520 -5.72 10.96 14.94
C LYS A 520 -5.72 10.47 13.49
N SER A 521 -6.64 10.95 12.66
CA SER A 521 -6.67 10.63 11.23
C SER A 521 -5.43 11.16 10.49
N TYR A 522 -4.98 12.37 10.79
CA TYR A 522 -3.79 12.97 10.16
C TYR A 522 -2.50 12.25 10.57
N VAL A 523 -2.38 11.86 11.84
CA VAL A 523 -1.30 10.95 12.31
C VAL A 523 -1.27 9.68 11.46
N MET A 524 -2.41 9.03 11.21
CA MET A 524 -2.47 7.83 10.36
C MET A 524 -2.11 8.06 8.88
N TYR A 525 -2.01 9.31 8.43
CA TYR A 525 -1.60 9.68 7.07
C TYR A 525 -0.16 10.17 6.98
N SER A 526 0.53 10.35 8.11
CA SER A 526 1.93 10.70 8.17
C SER A 526 2.82 9.51 7.84
N ASP A 527 3.87 9.73 7.05
CA ASP A 527 4.91 8.72 6.80
C ASP A 527 5.74 8.39 8.05
N GLU A 528 5.75 9.30 9.02
CA GLU A 528 6.52 9.20 10.27
C GLU A 528 5.76 8.44 11.37
N TYR A 529 4.52 8.04 11.11
CA TYR A 529 3.69 7.28 12.02
C TYR A 529 3.95 5.77 11.92
N LYS A 530 4.43 5.18 13.02
CA LYS A 530 4.49 3.72 13.18
C LYS A 530 3.07 3.16 13.32
N PHE A 531 2.60 2.46 12.29
CA PHE A 531 1.30 1.79 12.27
C PHE A 531 1.12 0.88 13.50
N GLY A 532 -0.12 0.66 13.93
CA GLY A 532 -0.42 -0.20 15.10
C GLY A 532 -0.13 0.40 16.48
N ARG A 533 0.69 1.47 16.63
CA ARG A 533 0.79 2.17 17.93
C ARG A 533 -0.57 2.76 18.32
N ARG A 534 -0.92 2.71 19.62
CA ARG A 534 -2.10 3.42 20.13
C ARG A 534 -1.89 4.93 20.04
N ILE A 535 -2.76 5.64 19.32
CA ILE A 535 -2.61 7.09 19.12
C ILE A 535 -3.02 7.85 20.40
N SER A 536 -2.01 8.20 21.20
CA SER A 536 -2.10 9.09 22.37
C SER A 536 -1.73 10.54 22.00
N LYS A 537 -1.91 11.49 22.93
CA LYS A 537 -1.44 12.88 22.75
C LYS A 537 0.08 12.94 22.50
N GLN A 538 0.85 12.13 23.21
CA GLN A 538 2.29 12.01 23.00
C GLN A 538 2.61 11.50 21.59
N VAL A 539 1.92 10.46 21.09
CA VAL A 539 2.14 9.94 19.73
C VAL A 539 1.77 10.96 18.66
N ILE A 540 0.74 11.78 18.90
CA ILE A 540 0.39 12.93 18.04
C ILE A 540 1.55 13.92 17.96
N GLU A 541 2.05 14.39 19.11
CA GLU A 541 3.15 15.38 19.16
C GLU A 541 4.45 14.82 18.58
N GLU A 542 4.82 13.57 18.92
CA GLU A 542 5.97 12.87 18.34
C GLU A 542 5.89 12.77 16.81
N THR A 543 4.71 12.44 16.28
CA THR A 543 4.50 12.28 14.82
C THR A 543 4.57 13.63 14.13
N PHE A 544 3.91 14.66 14.67
CA PHE A 544 3.96 16.01 14.13
C PHE A 544 5.40 16.57 14.12
N ILE A 545 6.14 16.42 15.23
CA ILE A 545 7.54 16.85 15.32
C ILE A 545 8.41 16.12 14.28
N LYS A 546 8.27 14.79 14.14
CA LYS A 546 9.01 14.03 13.12
C LYS A 546 8.65 14.49 11.71
N GLU A 547 7.38 14.78 11.43
CA GLU A 547 6.95 15.25 10.12
C GLU A 547 7.47 16.66 9.83
N THR A 548 7.35 17.62 10.76
CA THR A 548 7.96 18.95 10.65
C THR A 548 9.46 18.85 10.37
N MET A 549 10.14 17.96 11.10
CA MET A 549 11.55 17.66 10.85
C MET A 549 11.77 17.05 9.46
N SER A 550 10.92 16.15 8.99
CA SER A 550 11.02 15.52 7.66
C SER A 550 10.85 16.55 6.53
N VAL A 551 9.85 17.43 6.62
CA VAL A 551 9.52 18.43 5.58
C VAL A 551 10.46 19.65 5.53
N ARG A 552 11.33 19.84 6.54
CA ARG A 552 12.37 20.88 6.55
C ARG A 552 13.40 20.73 5.44
N LYS A 553 13.53 19.53 4.85
CA LYS A 553 14.43 19.24 3.73
C LYS A 553 13.73 19.51 2.38
N ALA A 554 14.49 19.97 1.40
CA ALA A 554 14.01 20.08 0.03
C ALA A 554 13.62 18.69 -0.53
N GLY A 555 12.60 18.65 -1.41
CA GLY A 555 12.09 17.41 -1.99
C GLY A 555 11.25 16.52 -1.05
N SER A 556 11.16 16.81 0.25
CA SER A 556 10.24 16.09 1.15
C SER A 556 8.79 16.43 0.82
N PHE A 557 8.00 15.42 0.47
CA PHE A 557 6.56 15.57 0.22
C PHE A 557 5.83 16.15 1.43
N MET A 558 4.74 16.87 1.17
CA MET A 558 3.91 17.52 2.17
C MET A 558 2.48 16.97 2.09
N GLY A 559 1.83 16.86 3.25
CA GLY A 559 0.45 16.39 3.39
C GLY A 559 -0.48 17.44 3.99
N ILE A 560 -1.44 16.98 4.77
CA ILE A 560 -2.57 17.79 5.24
C ILE A 560 -2.17 18.85 6.28
N TRP A 561 -1.23 18.57 7.19
CA TRP A 561 -0.77 19.57 8.16
C TRP A 561 -0.14 20.80 7.49
N GLN A 562 0.59 20.61 6.40
CA GLN A 562 1.19 21.71 5.63
C GLN A 562 0.13 22.52 4.86
N LEU A 563 -1.03 21.94 4.54
CA LEU A 563 -2.17 22.70 3.99
C LEU A 563 -2.83 23.60 5.04
N HIS A 564 -2.90 23.15 6.31
CA HIS A 564 -3.33 24.00 7.43
C HIS A 564 -2.34 25.15 7.66
N ALA A 565 -1.04 24.85 7.72
CA ALA A 565 0.02 25.88 7.79
C ALA A 565 -0.08 26.87 6.61
N LEU A 566 -0.26 26.38 5.38
CA LEU A 566 -0.41 27.24 4.20
C LEU A 566 -1.65 28.16 4.29
N SER A 567 -2.77 27.70 4.85
CA SER A 567 -3.96 28.55 5.05
C SER A 567 -3.68 29.73 5.98
N ASN A 568 -2.91 29.51 7.05
CA ASN A 568 -2.46 30.58 7.97
C ASN A 568 -1.51 31.57 7.25
N ILE A 569 -0.51 31.05 6.53
CA ILE A 569 0.48 31.85 5.77
C ILE A 569 -0.19 32.75 4.73
N LEU A 570 -1.14 32.20 3.97
CA LEU A 570 -1.88 32.96 2.95
C LEU A 570 -2.95 33.89 3.54
N LYS A 571 -3.26 33.78 4.84
CA LYS A 571 -4.35 34.47 5.55
C LYS A 571 -5.68 34.40 4.80
N ARG A 572 -6.00 33.22 4.24
CA ARG A 572 -7.24 32.92 3.52
C ARG A 572 -7.54 31.42 3.60
N SER A 573 -8.78 31.03 3.31
CA SER A 573 -9.16 29.61 3.30
C SER A 573 -8.52 28.86 2.13
N VAL A 574 -8.05 27.65 2.41
CA VAL A 574 -7.60 26.68 1.39
C VAL A 574 -8.71 25.65 1.17
N ILE A 575 -9.08 25.40 -0.08
CA ILE A 575 -9.98 24.33 -0.48
C ILE A 575 -9.11 23.16 -0.94
N SER A 576 -9.00 22.16 -0.06
CA SER A 576 -8.31 20.90 -0.29
C SER A 576 -9.24 19.97 -1.05
N VAL A 577 -8.96 19.73 -2.34
CA VAL A 577 -9.76 18.87 -3.21
C VAL A 577 -9.05 17.52 -3.37
N TYR A 578 -9.77 16.43 -3.11
CA TYR A 578 -9.22 15.08 -3.13
C TYR A 578 -10.09 14.16 -4.02
N PRO A 579 -9.49 13.31 -4.88
CA PRO A 579 -10.23 12.55 -5.89
C PRO A 579 -11.16 11.48 -5.28
N LYS A 580 -12.27 11.16 -5.99
CA LYS A 580 -13.23 10.09 -5.61
C LYS A 580 -12.58 8.70 -5.50
N TYR A 581 -11.46 8.47 -6.19
CA TYR A 581 -10.73 7.19 -6.16
C TYR A 581 -9.94 6.94 -4.86
N GLY A 582 -9.82 7.95 -3.98
CA GLY A 582 -9.35 7.74 -2.61
C GLY A 582 -10.38 6.96 -1.79
N GLY A 583 -9.92 6.12 -0.85
CA GLY A 583 -10.83 5.39 0.03
C GLY A 583 -11.80 6.34 0.75
N PHE A 584 -13.09 5.99 0.83
CA PHE A 584 -14.17 6.87 1.30
C PHE A 584 -13.84 7.62 2.61
N THR A 585 -13.30 6.92 3.60
CA THR A 585 -12.85 7.49 4.88
C THR A 585 -11.71 8.51 4.73
N VAL A 586 -10.72 8.22 3.86
CA VAL A 586 -9.59 9.14 3.60
C VAL A 586 -10.10 10.39 2.90
N ARG A 587 -10.96 10.24 1.89
CA ARG A 587 -11.56 11.38 1.19
C ARG A 587 -12.37 12.27 2.15
N LYS A 588 -13.12 11.69 3.09
CA LYS A 588 -13.88 12.45 4.11
C LYS A 588 -12.99 13.39 4.93
N HIS A 589 -11.77 12.97 5.27
CA HIS A 589 -10.85 13.78 6.07
C HIS A 589 -10.02 14.77 5.23
N LEU A 590 -9.76 14.48 3.95
CA LEU A 590 -8.85 15.25 3.09
C LEU A 590 -9.56 16.16 2.07
N ASN A 591 -10.79 15.87 1.63
CA ASN A 591 -11.57 16.72 0.72
C ASN A 591 -12.41 17.74 1.50
N ARG A 592 -11.89 18.94 1.71
CA ARG A 592 -12.44 19.88 2.70
C ARG A 592 -12.04 21.34 2.49
N LYS A 593 -12.82 22.24 3.10
CA LYS A 593 -12.36 23.60 3.42
C LYS A 593 -11.45 23.57 4.65
N ILE A 594 -10.38 24.35 4.57
CA ILE A 594 -9.44 24.67 5.66
C ILE A 594 -9.55 26.18 5.87
N LEU A 595 -9.62 26.60 7.13
CA LEU A 595 -9.69 28.00 7.52
C LEU A 595 -8.40 28.40 8.25
N PRO A 596 -7.91 29.64 8.09
CA PRO A 596 -6.81 30.13 8.91
C PRO A 596 -7.21 30.17 10.39
N THR A 597 -6.23 29.97 11.29
CA THR A 597 -6.42 30.06 12.74
C THR A 597 -6.69 31.50 13.20
N ILE A 598 -5.99 32.45 12.59
CA ILE A 598 -6.10 33.90 12.82
C ILE A 598 -7.42 34.42 12.22
N GLU A 599 -8.17 35.22 12.97
CA GLU A 599 -9.36 35.91 12.45
C GLU A 599 -8.96 36.97 11.41
N VAL A 600 -9.40 36.76 10.17
CA VAL A 600 -9.15 37.68 9.06
C VAL A 600 -10.34 38.62 8.94
N SER A 601 -10.13 39.91 9.21
CA SER A 601 -11.13 40.97 9.06
C SER A 601 -11.40 41.31 7.58
N SER A 602 -11.90 40.35 6.81
CA SER A 602 -12.58 40.55 5.51
C SER A 602 -13.07 39.22 4.94
N SER A 603 -14.39 39.07 4.83
CA SER A 603 -15.06 37.95 4.19
C SER A 603 -15.06 38.04 2.64
N SER A 604 -13.93 38.46 2.03
CA SER A 604 -13.87 38.83 0.61
C SER A 604 -12.69 38.32 -0.20
N LYS A 605 -11.69 37.62 0.39
CA LYS A 605 -10.57 37.04 -0.38
C LYS A 605 -10.93 35.65 -0.93
N GLU A 606 -10.75 35.47 -2.24
CA GLU A 606 -11.03 34.21 -2.95
C GLU A 606 -10.20 33.03 -2.38
N PRO A 607 -10.81 31.85 -2.14
CA PRO A 607 -10.08 30.69 -1.65
C PRO A 607 -8.96 30.21 -2.59
N CYS A 608 -7.89 29.66 -2.01
CA CYS A 608 -6.86 28.95 -2.76
C CYS A 608 -7.30 27.49 -2.95
N TYR A 609 -7.39 27.00 -4.19
CA TYR A 609 -7.84 25.64 -4.49
C TYR A 609 -6.65 24.73 -4.81
N ILE A 610 -6.47 23.67 -4.03
CA ILE A 610 -5.34 22.74 -4.15
C ILE A 610 -5.88 21.34 -4.37
N PHE A 611 -5.64 20.79 -5.56
CA PHE A 611 -5.87 19.40 -5.89
C PHE A 611 -4.69 18.55 -5.41
N TRP A 612 -4.94 17.45 -4.71
CA TRP A 612 -3.86 16.54 -4.37
C TRP A 612 -4.33 15.11 -4.14
N THR A 613 -3.39 14.18 -4.28
CA THR A 613 -3.65 12.76 -4.13
C THR A 613 -2.42 12.06 -3.54
N ASN A 614 -2.68 11.11 -2.64
CA ASN A 614 -1.67 10.21 -2.06
C ASN A 614 -1.81 8.78 -2.64
N ILE A 615 -2.36 8.64 -3.85
CA ILE A 615 -2.71 7.37 -4.47
C ILE A 615 -1.58 6.88 -5.39
N ASP A 616 -0.60 6.16 -4.84
CA ASP A 616 0.42 5.41 -5.60
C ASP A 616 -0.11 4.10 -6.19
N GLY A 617 -1.19 4.14 -7.00
CA GLY A 617 -1.69 2.88 -7.58
C GLY A 617 -2.89 2.88 -8.51
N LYS A 618 -3.39 4.03 -8.99
CA LYS A 618 -4.49 4.06 -10.00
C LYS A 618 -4.35 5.11 -11.10
N ALA A 619 -3.82 6.30 -10.79
CA ALA A 619 -3.26 7.15 -11.83
C ALA A 619 -2.00 6.46 -12.39
N LYS A 620 -1.77 6.51 -13.73
CA LYS A 620 -0.63 5.83 -14.36
C LYS A 620 0.73 6.34 -13.86
N ASN A 621 0.78 7.57 -13.34
CA ASN A 621 1.91 8.15 -12.63
C ASN A 621 1.46 8.52 -11.20
N GLY A 622 2.15 8.00 -10.17
CA GLY A 622 1.73 8.14 -8.76
C GLY A 622 1.82 9.57 -8.16
N ALA A 623 1.39 9.69 -6.91
CA ALA A 623 1.12 10.92 -6.11
C ALA A 623 1.44 12.30 -6.75
N GLN A 624 0.40 13.08 -7.03
CA GLN A 624 0.46 14.45 -7.57
C GLN A 624 -0.16 15.47 -6.58
N THR A 625 0.39 16.68 -6.52
CA THR A 625 -0.20 17.88 -5.88
C THR A 625 -0.13 19.02 -6.88
N ILE A 626 -1.27 19.67 -7.12
CA ILE A 626 -1.60 20.44 -8.33
C ILE A 626 -2.48 21.64 -7.92
N LEU A 627 -2.33 22.81 -8.56
CA LEU A 627 -3.30 23.90 -8.38
C LEU A 627 -4.55 23.66 -9.19
N PHE A 628 -5.67 24.19 -8.72
CA PHE A 628 -6.75 24.62 -9.60
C PHE A 628 -6.69 26.14 -9.83
N PHE A 629 -6.76 26.56 -11.09
CA PHE A 629 -6.92 27.97 -11.49
C PHE A 629 -8.17 28.14 -12.35
N SER A 630 -8.83 29.31 -12.27
CA SER A 630 -9.93 29.66 -13.16
C SER A 630 -9.40 30.16 -14.51
N PHE A 631 -10.18 30.03 -15.57
CA PHE A 631 -10.18 31.08 -16.59
C PHE A 631 -11.08 32.22 -16.10
N GLN A 632 -10.68 33.47 -16.30
CA GLN A 632 -11.62 34.58 -16.46
C GLN A 632 -11.72 34.89 -17.96
N PHE A 633 -12.96 34.99 -18.45
CA PHE A 633 -13.27 35.55 -19.77
C PHE A 633 -13.39 37.08 -19.68
#